data_AF-A0A1I5BSF3-F1
#
_entry.id   AF-A0A1I5BSF3-F1
#
_cell.length_a   1.000
_cell.length_b   1.000
_cell.length_c   1.000
_cell.angle_alpha   90.00
_cell.angle_beta   90.00
_cell.angle_gamma   90.00
#
_symmetry.space_group_name_H-M   'P 1'
#
loop_
_entity.id
_entity.type
_entity.pdbx_description
1 polymer ?
#
loop_
_entity_poly.entity_id
_entity_poly.type
_entity_poly.pdbx_seq_one_letter_code
_entity_poly.pdbx_strand_id
1 'polypeptide(L)'
;MKLKKMVMLGLVAAMTVGSLSACKAKETATSKNDNEVVELTWYQIGDRQKDADMVIEEVNKYTAEKIGVKLNVINVGWGDYNQKMQVVINTGDKWDLCFTCSWANDYLQNSQKGAFLELDDLLKKEGKEMYDIIDQRFWNAAKVGGVTYAVPSEKEIGSCPM
;
A
#
# COMPACT_ATOMS: atom_id res chain seq x y z
N MET A 1 16.13 -53.58 29.51
CA MET A 1 14.72 -53.18 29.29
C MET A 1 14.51 -52.91 27.80
N LYS A 2 14.37 -54.00 27.05
CA LYS A 2 14.15 -54.05 25.61
C LYS A 2 12.65 -54.29 25.38
N LEU A 3 11.81 -53.24 25.39
CA LEU A 3 10.38 -53.40 25.07
C LEU A 3 9.62 -52.08 24.82
N LYS A 4 10.20 -51.11 24.09
CA LYS A 4 9.47 -49.87 23.72
C LYS A 4 9.72 -49.33 22.30
N LYS A 5 10.32 -50.12 21.39
CA LYS A 5 10.67 -49.66 20.03
C LYS A 5 10.05 -50.47 18.87
N MET A 6 8.99 -51.26 19.11
CA MET A 6 8.42 -52.13 18.06
C MET A 6 6.88 -52.08 17.95
N VAL A 7 6.26 -50.91 18.09
CA VAL A 7 4.84 -50.73 17.74
C VAL A 7 4.69 -49.36 17.08
N MET A 8 4.76 -49.32 15.75
CA MET A 8 4.22 -48.26 14.86
C MET A 8 4.57 -48.54 13.38
N LEU A 9 4.75 -49.81 13.02
CA LEU A 9 4.91 -50.26 11.64
C LEU A 9 3.66 -51.11 11.31
N GLY A 10 2.58 -50.46 10.87
CA GLY A 10 1.35 -51.18 10.56
C GLY A 10 0.12 -50.28 10.47
N LEU A 11 0.06 -49.41 9.47
CA LEU A 11 -1.21 -49.00 8.83
C LEU A 11 -0.93 -48.35 7.46
N VAL A 12 -0.44 -49.14 6.51
CA VAL A 12 -0.49 -48.85 5.07
C VAL A 12 -1.28 -49.97 4.43
N ALA A 13 -2.57 -49.74 4.22
CA ALA A 13 -3.41 -50.42 3.22
C ALA A 13 -4.87 -49.95 3.38
N ALA A 14 -5.31 -48.99 2.57
CA ALA A 14 -6.63 -49.00 1.94
C ALA A 14 -6.87 -47.74 1.10
N MET A 15 -7.15 -47.98 -0.19
CA MET A 15 -7.94 -47.16 -1.11
C MET A 15 -7.25 -45.99 -1.83
N THR A 16 -6.56 -46.36 -2.91
CA THR A 16 -6.68 -45.69 -4.20
C THR A 16 -8.02 -46.06 -4.85
N VAL A 17 -8.69 -45.08 -5.51
CA VAL A 17 -9.40 -45.12 -6.82
C VAL A 17 -10.51 -44.06 -6.89
N GLY A 18 -10.41 -43.16 -7.89
CA GLY A 18 -11.48 -42.30 -8.44
C GLY A 18 -11.75 -41.01 -7.65
N SER A 19 -11.69 -39.79 -8.18
CA SER A 19 -12.15 -39.36 -9.51
C SER A 19 -11.51 -38.01 -9.86
N LEU A 20 -10.96 -37.92 -11.07
CA LEU A 20 -10.63 -36.66 -11.74
C LEU A 20 -11.95 -35.96 -12.11
N SER A 21 -12.47 -35.15 -11.19
CA SER A 21 -13.51 -34.18 -11.49
C SER A 21 -12.86 -32.82 -11.66
N ALA A 22 -12.69 -32.46 -12.93
CA ALA A 22 -12.44 -31.12 -13.40
C ALA A 22 -13.59 -30.19 -12.95
N CYS A 23 -13.47 -29.63 -11.74
CA CYS A 23 -14.17 -28.40 -11.39
C CYS A 23 -13.43 -27.26 -12.07
N LYS A 24 -13.85 -27.05 -13.32
CA LYS A 24 -13.83 -25.79 -14.05
C LYS A 24 -13.75 -24.64 -13.05
N ALA A 25 -12.56 -24.03 -12.95
CA ALA A 25 -12.38 -22.76 -12.27
C ALA A 25 -13.43 -21.82 -12.86
N LYS A 26 -14.45 -21.57 -12.05
CA LYS A 26 -15.38 -20.48 -12.28
C LYS A 26 -14.50 -19.25 -12.08
N GLU A 27 -13.90 -18.78 -13.17
CA GLU A 27 -13.57 -17.38 -13.33
C GLU A 27 -14.87 -16.65 -13.03
N THR A 28 -15.06 -16.32 -11.77
CA THR A 28 -15.83 -15.15 -11.40
C THR A 28 -15.02 -14.01 -12.00
N ALA A 29 -15.30 -13.72 -13.27
CA ALA A 29 -15.10 -12.40 -13.81
C ALA A 29 -15.77 -11.49 -12.79
N THR A 30 -14.97 -10.85 -11.96
CA THR A 30 -15.40 -9.74 -11.13
C THR A 30 -15.95 -8.73 -12.11
N SER A 31 -17.27 -8.73 -12.27
CA SER A 31 -17.98 -7.66 -12.93
C SER A 31 -17.49 -6.39 -12.27
N LYS A 32 -16.72 -5.58 -13.00
CA LYS A 32 -16.38 -4.24 -12.56
C LYS A 32 -17.71 -3.54 -12.32
N ASN A 33 -18.07 -3.38 -11.06
CA ASN A 33 -19.07 -2.42 -10.67
C ASN A 33 -18.41 -1.07 -10.89
N ASP A 34 -18.59 -0.50 -12.09
CA ASP A 34 -18.05 0.80 -12.49
C ASP A 34 -18.58 1.97 -11.62
N ASN A 35 -19.33 1.68 -10.54
CA ASN A 35 -19.94 2.65 -9.63
C ASN A 35 -19.59 2.43 -8.14
N GLU A 36 -18.70 1.51 -7.78
CA GLU A 36 -18.30 1.37 -6.37
C GLU A 36 -17.26 2.43 -6.01
N VAL A 37 -17.67 3.43 -5.23
CA VAL A 37 -16.74 4.41 -4.65
C VAL A 37 -15.93 3.73 -3.55
N VAL A 38 -14.61 3.66 -3.74
CA VAL A 38 -13.68 3.05 -2.79
C VAL A 38 -13.15 4.10 -1.83
N GLU A 39 -13.10 3.79 -0.54
CA GLU A 39 -12.50 4.65 0.47
C GLU A 39 -11.07 4.18 0.79
N LEU A 40 -10.10 5.07 0.65
CA LEU A 40 -8.69 4.86 0.92
C LEU A 40 -8.29 5.54 2.23
N THR A 41 -7.55 4.84 3.08
CA THR A 41 -7.01 5.38 4.32
C THR A 41 -5.60 5.94 4.10
N TRP A 42 -5.44 7.24 4.41
CA TRP A 42 -4.18 7.96 4.25
C TRP A 42 -3.67 8.51 5.58
N TYR A 43 -2.54 7.99 6.05
CA TYR A 43 -1.83 8.54 7.21
C TYR A 43 -1.00 9.76 6.83
N GLN A 44 -1.22 10.87 7.54
CA GLN A 44 -0.43 12.09 7.41
C GLN A 44 0.19 12.53 8.73
N ILE A 45 1.37 13.14 8.64
CA ILE A 45 2.06 13.70 9.79
C ILE A 45 1.58 15.11 10.08
N GLY A 46 1.48 15.43 11.37
CA GLY A 46 1.14 16.74 11.87
C GLY A 46 -0.27 16.83 12.44
N ASP A 47 -0.53 17.95 13.10
CA ASP A 47 -1.78 18.17 13.78
C ASP A 47 -2.91 18.45 12.78
N ARG A 48 -4.08 17.89 13.07
CA ARG A 48 -5.28 18.14 12.25
C ARG A 48 -5.64 19.62 12.31
N GLN A 49 -5.80 20.24 11.14
CA GLN A 49 -6.25 21.63 11.03
C GLN A 49 -7.74 21.76 11.35
N LYS A 50 -8.17 22.93 11.84
CA LYS A 50 -9.55 23.16 12.30
C LYS A 50 -10.59 23.00 11.19
N ASP A 51 -10.19 23.30 9.97
CA ASP A 51 -10.98 23.27 8.73
C ASP A 51 -10.73 22.01 7.89
N ALA A 52 -9.97 21.03 8.40
CA ALA A 52 -9.64 19.82 7.67
C ALA A 52 -10.87 19.04 7.20
N ASP A 53 -11.93 18.97 8.02
CA ASP A 53 -13.18 18.28 7.65
C ASP A 53 -13.83 18.91 6.41
N MET A 54 -13.92 20.25 6.36
CA MET A 54 -14.49 20.97 5.23
C MET A 54 -13.69 20.73 3.94
N VAL A 55 -12.35 20.75 4.03
CA VAL A 55 -11.47 20.53 2.88
C VAL A 55 -11.57 19.08 2.38
N ILE A 56 -11.50 18.10 3.29
CA ILE A 56 -11.56 16.67 2.93
C ILE A 56 -12.93 16.33 2.33
N GLU A 57 -14.01 16.94 2.82
CA GLU A 57 -15.35 16.75 2.24
C GLU A 57 -15.40 17.19 0.77
N GLU A 58 -14.91 18.38 0.44
CA GLU A 58 -14.87 18.88 -0.94
C GLU A 58 -13.92 18.08 -1.84
N VAL A 59 -12.75 17.67 -1.32
CA VAL A 59 -11.84 16.76 -2.02
C VAL A 59 -12.55 15.44 -2.34
N ASN A 60 -13.24 14.86 -1.36
CA ASN A 60 -13.93 13.58 -1.52
C ASN A 60 -15.12 13.66 -2.50
N LYS A 61 -15.81 14.80 -2.58
CA LYS A 61 -16.83 15.02 -3.63
C LYS A 61 -16.18 14.98 -5.01
N TYR A 62 -15.10 15.75 -5.18
CA TYR A 62 -14.37 15.84 -6.45
C TYR A 62 -13.77 14.50 -6.89
N THR A 63 -13.06 13.79 -6.00
CA THR A 63 -12.38 12.53 -6.34
C THR A 63 -13.36 11.37 -6.50
N ALA A 64 -14.47 11.36 -5.76
CA ALA A 64 -15.49 10.33 -5.94
C ALA A 64 -16.14 10.44 -7.33
N GLU A 65 -16.43 11.65 -7.80
CA GLU A 65 -16.99 11.88 -9.14
C GLU A 65 -15.97 11.56 -10.25
N LYS A 66 -14.71 11.95 -10.07
CA LYS A 66 -13.68 11.85 -11.12
C LYS A 66 -13.09 10.45 -11.26
N ILE A 67 -12.80 9.80 -10.14
CA ILE A 67 -12.00 8.56 -10.10
C ILE A 67 -12.60 7.49 -9.18
N GLY A 68 -13.80 7.71 -8.62
CA GLY A 68 -14.46 6.73 -7.75
C GLY A 68 -13.74 6.52 -6.41
N VAL A 69 -13.02 7.53 -5.90
CA VAL A 69 -12.22 7.42 -4.66
C VAL A 69 -12.65 8.45 -3.63
N LYS A 70 -12.70 8.04 -2.36
CA LYS A 70 -12.73 8.92 -1.19
C LYS A 70 -11.50 8.67 -0.32
N LEU A 71 -11.07 9.71 0.39
CA LEU A 71 -9.95 9.70 1.32
C LEU A 71 -10.46 9.81 2.75
N ASN A 72 -10.03 8.87 3.58
CA ASN A 72 -10.03 8.98 5.03
C ASN A 72 -8.62 9.39 5.49
N VAL A 73 -8.42 10.67 5.77
CA VAL A 73 -7.11 11.20 6.17
C VAL A 73 -6.97 11.15 7.69
N ILE A 74 -6.04 10.33 8.16
CA ILE A 74 -5.69 10.17 9.58
C ILE A 74 -4.44 11.01 9.86
N ASN A 75 -4.63 12.13 10.56
CA ASN A 75 -3.54 12.96 11.04
C ASN A 75 -2.97 12.38 12.34
N VAL A 76 -1.65 12.26 12.41
CA VAL A 76 -0.93 11.84 13.61
C VAL A 76 0.12 12.89 13.93
N GLY A 77 0.13 13.37 15.17
CA GLY A 77 1.01 14.44 15.63
C GLY A 77 2.50 14.13 15.41
N TRP A 78 3.29 15.19 15.28
CA TRP A 78 4.71 15.12 14.92
C TRP A 78 5.55 14.19 15.81
N GLY A 79 5.27 14.18 17.13
CA GLY A 79 6.01 13.34 18.09
C GLY A 79 5.65 11.85 18.03
N ASP A 80 4.42 11.52 17.63
CA ASP A 80 3.88 10.16 17.69
C ASP A 80 3.91 9.43 16.34
N TYR A 81 4.10 10.18 15.25
CA TYR A 81 3.96 9.67 13.87
C TYR A 81 4.82 8.44 13.60
N ASN A 82 6.10 8.46 13.97
CA ASN A 82 7.03 7.36 13.72
C ASN A 82 6.61 6.07 14.44
N GLN A 83 6.26 6.19 15.73
CA GLN A 83 5.80 5.05 16.51
C GLN A 83 4.48 4.51 15.97
N LYS A 84 3.54 5.40 15.61
CA LYS A 84 2.24 5.01 15.07
C LYS A 84 2.39 4.27 13.74
N MET A 85 3.18 4.80 12.81
CA MET A 85 3.41 4.16 11.50
C MET A 85 4.14 2.83 11.64
N GLN A 86 5.10 2.72 12.56
CA GLN A 86 5.77 1.44 12.84
C GLN A 86 4.77 0.38 13.29
N VAL A 87 3.79 0.73 14.12
CA VAL A 87 2.73 -0.22 14.53
C VAL A 87 1.88 -0.60 13.32
N VAL A 88 1.33 0.38 12.60
CA VAL A 88 0.42 0.18 11.45
C VAL A 88 1.05 -0.73 10.38
N ILE A 89 2.32 -0.49 10.03
CA ILE A 89 3.04 -1.29 9.03
C ILE A 89 3.25 -2.73 9.53
N ASN A 90 3.61 -2.92 10.80
CA ASN A 90 3.94 -4.24 11.33
C ASN A 90 2.73 -5.09 11.71
N THR A 91 1.60 -4.47 12.08
CA THR A 91 0.37 -5.20 12.40
C THR A 91 -0.40 -5.61 11.15
N GLY A 92 -0.12 -4.98 10.01
CA GLY A 92 -0.89 -5.18 8.79
C GLY A 92 -2.30 -4.60 8.88
N ASP A 93 -2.49 -3.56 9.70
CA ASP A 93 -3.73 -2.79 9.71
C ASP A 93 -4.03 -2.34 8.27
N LYS A 94 -5.30 -2.20 7.91
CA LYS A 94 -5.66 -1.74 6.56
C LYS A 94 -5.31 -0.26 6.42
N TRP A 95 -4.28 0.04 5.63
CA TRP A 95 -3.92 1.38 5.19
C TRP A 95 -3.53 1.34 3.71
N ASP A 96 -3.70 2.46 3.02
CA ASP A 96 -3.47 2.54 1.58
C ASP A 96 -2.34 3.53 1.24
N LEU A 97 -2.27 4.64 1.98
CA LEU A 97 -1.32 5.73 1.76
C LEU A 97 -0.69 6.16 3.09
N CYS A 98 0.58 6.59 3.07
CA CYS A 98 1.21 7.23 4.22
C CYS A 98 2.22 8.29 3.80
N PHE A 99 2.46 9.27 4.66
CA PHE A 99 3.62 10.16 4.53
C PHE A 99 4.90 9.42 4.92
N THR A 100 5.96 9.68 4.17
CA THR A 100 7.30 9.14 4.39
C THR A 100 8.35 10.13 3.89
N CYS A 101 9.47 10.22 4.59
CA CYS A 101 10.64 11.02 4.21
C CYS A 101 11.88 10.49 4.96
N SER A 102 12.99 11.23 4.95
CA SER A 102 14.23 10.85 5.65
C SER A 102 14.19 11.04 7.17
N TRP A 103 13.19 11.72 7.73
CA TRP A 103 13.11 12.02 9.18
C TRP A 103 11.81 11.53 9.83
N ALA A 104 10.81 11.15 9.03
CA ALA A 104 9.56 10.56 9.50
C ALA A 104 9.15 9.37 8.63
N ASN A 105 8.75 8.28 9.30
CA ASN A 105 8.41 6.99 8.71
C ASN A 105 9.42 6.59 7.63
N ASP A 106 10.69 6.46 8.02
CA ASP A 106 11.87 6.49 7.15
C ASP A 106 11.69 5.76 5.81
N TYR A 107 11.79 6.53 4.71
CA TYR A 107 11.51 6.03 3.37
C TYR A 107 12.47 4.92 2.93
N LEU A 108 13.77 5.11 3.14
CA LEU A 108 14.79 4.16 2.70
C LEU A 108 14.64 2.83 3.42
N GLN A 109 14.52 2.88 4.75
CA GLN A 109 14.41 1.71 5.60
C GLN A 109 13.13 0.91 5.29
N ASN A 110 12.00 1.58 5.12
CA ASN A 110 10.73 0.92 4.84
C ASN A 110 10.67 0.35 3.41
N SER A 111 11.26 1.04 2.43
CA SER A 111 11.38 0.51 1.06
C SER A 111 12.20 -0.78 1.04
N GLN A 112 13.36 -0.82 1.71
CA GLN A 112 14.22 -2.01 1.79
C GLN A 112 13.57 -3.18 2.53
N LYS A 113 12.65 -2.91 3.47
CA LYS A 113 11.89 -3.93 4.19
C LYS A 113 10.68 -4.46 3.40
N GLY A 114 10.39 -3.89 2.23
CA GLY A 114 9.22 -4.26 1.42
C GLY A 114 7.89 -3.77 2.01
N ALA A 115 7.91 -2.69 2.80
CA ALA A 115 6.69 -2.10 3.37
C ALA A 115 5.89 -1.27 2.34
N PHE A 116 6.53 -0.88 1.23
CA PHE A 116 5.92 -0.04 0.19
C PHE A 116 5.80 -0.79 -1.12
N LEU A 117 4.76 -0.44 -1.88
CA LEU A 117 4.50 -0.97 -3.21
C LEU A 117 5.47 -0.38 -4.24
N GLU A 118 6.01 -1.21 -5.12
CA GLU A 118 6.76 -0.75 -6.27
C GLU A 118 5.83 -0.01 -7.26
N LEU A 119 6.18 1.22 -7.61
CA LEU A 119 5.32 2.08 -8.40
C LEU A 119 5.71 2.16 -9.88
N ASP A 120 6.88 1.66 -10.29
CA ASP A 120 7.44 1.90 -11.63
C ASP A 120 6.50 1.49 -12.78
N ASP A 121 5.76 0.38 -12.65
CA ASP A 121 4.81 -0.04 -13.68
C ASP A 121 3.48 0.71 -13.60
N LEU A 122 3.05 1.11 -12.39
CA LEU A 122 1.87 1.94 -12.18
C LEU A 122 2.09 3.35 -12.73
N LEU A 123 3.28 3.91 -12.53
CA LEU A 123 3.66 5.23 -13.04
C LEU A 123 3.73 5.27 -14.56
N LYS A 124 4.08 4.16 -15.23
CA LYS A 124 4.06 4.09 -16.70
C LYS A 124 2.66 4.01 -17.28
N LYS A 125 1.69 3.51 -16.52
CA LYS A 125 0.32 3.22 -16.97
C LYS A 125 -0.67 4.22 -16.38
N GLU A 126 -1.07 4.03 -15.13
CA GLU A 126 -2.09 4.82 -14.44
C GLU A 126 -1.57 6.21 -14.05
N GLY A 127 -0.30 6.31 -13.66
CA GLY A 127 0.32 7.55 -13.15
C GLY A 127 1.06 8.38 -14.19
N LYS A 128 0.94 8.08 -15.50
CA LYS A 128 1.82 8.63 -16.53
C LYS A 128 1.82 10.15 -16.60
N GLU A 129 0.63 10.76 -16.56
CA GLU A 129 0.50 12.22 -16.63
C GLU A 129 1.20 12.90 -15.44
N MET A 130 1.01 12.38 -14.22
CA MET A 130 1.71 12.88 -13.03
C MET A 130 3.22 12.67 -13.13
N TYR A 131 3.66 11.53 -13.64
CA TYR A 131 5.08 11.23 -13.85
C TYR A 131 5.74 12.24 -14.79
N ASP A 132 5.08 12.57 -15.90
CA ASP A 132 5.58 13.50 -16.91
C ASP A 132 5.63 14.96 -16.41
N ILE A 133 4.75 15.33 -15.47
CA ILE A 133 4.66 16.70 -14.91
C ILE A 133 5.75 16.94 -13.86
N ILE A 134 6.01 15.96 -12.99
CA ILE A 134 7.00 16.10 -11.91
C ILE A 134 8.42 16.07 -12.50
N ASP A 135 9.28 17.02 -12.09
CA ASP A 135 10.66 17.09 -12.58
C ASP A 135 11.43 15.78 -12.32
N GLN A 136 12.06 15.26 -13.37
CA GLN A 136 12.76 13.98 -13.37
C GLN A 136 13.83 13.86 -12.28
N ARG A 137 14.40 14.98 -11.80
CA ARG A 137 15.36 15.00 -10.69
C ARG A 137 14.74 14.45 -9.40
N PHE A 138 13.46 14.74 -9.13
CA PHE A 138 12.75 14.20 -7.96
C PHE A 138 12.51 12.70 -8.08
N TRP A 139 12.11 12.23 -9.27
CA TRP A 139 11.97 10.79 -9.51
C TRP A 139 13.29 10.05 -9.34
N ASN A 140 14.39 10.59 -9.87
CA ASN A 140 15.70 10.00 -9.73
C ASN A 140 16.16 9.96 -8.25
N ALA A 141 15.90 11.02 -7.49
CA ALA A 141 16.22 11.10 -6.06
C ALA A 141 15.36 10.14 -5.21
N ALA A 142 14.12 9.87 -5.62
CA ALA A 142 13.21 8.97 -4.91
C ALA A 142 13.53 7.48 -5.11
N LYS A 143 14.46 7.11 -6.00
CA LYS A 143 14.78 5.71 -6.26
C LYS A 143 15.57 5.06 -5.13
N VAL A 144 15.14 3.88 -4.70
CA VAL A 144 15.87 2.99 -3.79
C VAL A 144 16.22 1.73 -4.55
N GLY A 145 17.52 1.45 -4.72
CA GLY A 145 17.96 0.29 -5.50
C GLY A 145 17.53 0.34 -6.98
N GLY A 146 17.26 1.52 -7.52
CA GLY A 146 16.80 1.73 -8.90
C GLY A 146 15.28 1.75 -9.09
N VAL A 147 14.51 1.42 -8.03
CA VAL A 147 13.05 1.29 -8.05
C VAL A 147 12.39 2.45 -7.30
N THR A 148 11.22 2.88 -7.77
CA THR A 148 10.41 3.95 -7.15
C THR A 148 9.34 3.36 -6.23
N TYR A 149 9.29 3.79 -4.95
CA TYR A 149 8.32 3.30 -3.95
C TYR A 149 7.39 4.40 -3.40
N ALA A 150 7.63 5.67 -3.75
CA ALA A 150 6.80 6.79 -3.33
C ALA A 150 6.70 7.86 -4.42
N VAL A 151 5.63 8.64 -4.39
CA VAL A 151 5.45 9.83 -5.23
C VAL A 151 6.12 11.03 -4.54
N PRO A 152 7.15 11.66 -5.14
CA PRO A 152 7.81 12.80 -4.54
C PRO A 152 6.91 14.04 -4.60
N SER A 153 7.15 15.00 -3.69
CA SER A 153 6.44 16.28 -3.66
C SER A 153 7.39 17.42 -4.03
N GLU A 154 6.99 18.28 -4.98
CA GLU A 154 7.80 19.38 -5.52
C GLU A 154 7.87 20.63 -4.63
N LYS A 155 7.79 20.47 -3.31
CA LYS A 155 7.70 21.59 -2.36
C LYS A 155 8.88 22.58 -2.42
N GLU A 156 10.06 22.14 -2.90
CA GLU A 156 11.30 22.93 -2.87
C GLU A 156 11.54 23.79 -4.12
N ILE A 157 10.75 23.63 -5.20
CA ILE A 157 10.95 24.41 -6.44
C ILE A 157 10.64 25.90 -6.21
N GLY A 158 9.73 26.22 -5.28
CA GLY A 158 9.39 27.59 -4.92
C GLY A 158 10.40 28.28 -3.99
N SER A 159 11.17 27.52 -3.20
CA SER A 159 12.10 28.01 -2.18
C SER A 159 13.56 27.98 -2.62
N CYS A 160 13.92 27.09 -3.54
CA CYS A 160 15.23 27.03 -4.18
C CYS A 160 15.02 26.93 -5.70
N PRO A 161 14.94 28.08 -6.42
CA PRO A 161 15.03 28.05 -7.88
C PRO A 161 16.38 27.44 -8.25
N MET A 162 16.34 26.23 -8.82
CA MET A 162 17.50 25.48 -9.30
C MET A 162 17.75 25.78 -10.76
#